data_AF-S2L7N2-F1
#
_entry.id   AF-S2L7N2-F1
#
_cell.length_a   1.000
_cell.length_b   1.000
_cell.length_c   1.000
_cell.angle_alpha   90.00
_cell.angle_beta   90.00
_cell.angle_gamma   90.00
#
_symmetry.space_group_name_H-M   'P 1'
#
loop_
_entity.id
_entity.type
_entity.pdbx_description
1 polymer ?
#
loop_
_entity_poly.entity_id
_entity_poly.type
_entity_poly.pdbx_seq_one_letter_code
_entity_poly.pdbx_strand_id
1 'polypeptide(L)'
;MVRDRLATLLISACGIGVVGAVLAIGIFLAVEVVPLFASPGVNESPVTAQDIPRSADLQRTWLRPVPPSALVPHTEETFAEMRTGPMAVSEKILWQADGRELEVFSLEEGEPRLLGRITAVEEGRQITALASLVGGQALIVGDDEGGVRRWMMGPGGSALPVPTRPYRQAGEAAIRVLMPVPDQRLFLALDAAGELALYQALTGLRWTGPAPSGEPLGFDAESRLLWAGEAGIEQLSIDAKHAEVSWGSLWRPRHYEGHSEPQHRWQASVTQPADEPKFGMAPLAWGTLKAAAYALLFAIPLALGAAIHSACFMSRQLRHRLKPTIEMMEAMPGVVIGFIAGLVLAPYVERHLAGVFSLLLVLPLGMLFGGWCWSLLSPSLRQRLPIGWAGLWLMPWVAVLIATSLALSPTLERLFFSGDLRLWLEQTLGLDYANRNAMIVGLAMGFAVIPTIYALSEDALSGVPASLGEGAQALGATRWQTLWKVLLPAASPGIFSAVMIGAGRAVGETMIVLMATGNTAVMTWSPLEGMRSMAANIAIELPEASVGGTHYRLLLLSALLLFVFTFCVNTVAELVRERLKYRYRRLEGGS
;
A
#
# COMPACT_ATOMS: atom_id res chain seq x y z
N MET A 1 31.58 16.62 41.91
CA MET A 1 30.35 17.44 42.02
C MET A 1 30.05 18.28 40.77
N VAL A 2 30.87 19.27 40.38
CA VAL A 2 30.63 20.07 39.15
C VAL A 2 30.74 19.20 37.88
N ARG A 3 31.76 18.33 37.81
CA ARG A 3 31.95 17.38 36.70
C ARG A 3 30.77 16.41 36.55
N ASP A 4 30.23 15.91 37.66
CA ASP A 4 29.11 14.97 37.65
C ASP A 4 27.81 15.64 37.23
N ARG A 5 27.58 16.90 37.66
CA ARG A 5 26.44 17.70 37.21
C ARG A 5 26.53 18.02 35.72
N LEU A 6 27.72 18.41 35.23
CA LEU A 6 27.96 18.64 33.80
C LEU A 6 27.73 17.36 32.98
N ALA A 7 28.25 16.22 33.44
CA ALA A 7 28.04 14.93 32.77
C ALA A 7 26.56 14.54 32.74
N THR A 8 25.85 14.69 33.86
CA THR A 8 24.40 14.39 33.94
C THR A 8 23.60 15.30 33.00
N LEU A 9 23.95 16.59 32.95
CA LEU A 9 23.28 17.56 32.09
C LEU A 9 23.54 17.26 30.61
N LEU A 10 24.78 16.92 30.23
CA LEU A 10 25.14 16.51 28.87
C LEU A 10 24.39 15.22 28.45
N ILE A 11 24.38 14.20 29.30
CA ILE A 11 23.68 12.93 29.02
C ILE A 11 22.17 13.16 28.87
N SER A 12 21.59 13.97 29.75
CA SER A 12 20.16 14.31 29.69
C SER A 12 19.84 15.11 28.43
N ALA A 13 20.68 16.08 28.07
CA ALA A 13 20.53 16.86 26.84
C ALA A 13 20.61 15.98 25.59
N CYS A 14 21.52 15.00 25.55
CA CYS A 14 21.58 14.02 24.45
C CYS A 14 20.28 13.19 24.36
N GLY A 15 19.78 12.68 25.49
CA GLY A 15 18.53 11.92 25.53
C GLY A 15 17.31 12.74 25.06
N ILE A 16 17.17 13.96 25.59
CA ILE A 16 16.12 14.90 25.17
C ILE A 16 16.26 15.26 23.69
N GLY A 17 17.48 15.43 23.19
CA GLY A 17 17.76 15.73 21.79
C GLY A 17 17.27 14.63 20.84
N VAL A 18 17.48 13.35 21.17
CA VAL A 18 16.98 12.22 20.36
C VAL A 18 15.46 12.21 20.33
N VAL A 19 14.81 12.34 21.49
CA VAL A 19 13.35 12.37 21.57
C VAL A 19 12.79 13.58 20.82
N GLY A 20 13.40 14.75 20.97
CA GLY A 20 13.05 15.97 20.27
C GLY A 20 13.17 15.84 18.74
N ALA A 21 14.22 15.20 18.25
CA ALA A 21 14.41 14.96 16.81
C ALA A 21 13.33 14.02 16.24
N VAL A 22 13.02 12.93 16.95
CA VAL A 22 11.96 11.97 16.54
C VAL A 22 10.59 12.66 16.53
N LEU A 23 10.29 13.46 17.56
CA LEU A 23 9.05 14.25 17.61
C LEU A 23 8.98 15.29 16.51
N ALA A 24 10.08 15.99 16.23
CA ALA A 24 10.14 16.98 15.16
C ALA A 24 9.85 16.37 13.78
N ILE A 25 10.41 15.18 13.49
CA ILE A 25 10.10 14.43 12.26
C ILE A 25 8.61 14.06 12.21
N GLY A 26 8.07 13.50 13.29
CA GLY A 26 6.66 13.14 13.36
C GLY A 26 5.71 14.34 13.19
N ILE A 27 6.02 15.47 13.82
CA ILE A 27 5.27 16.72 13.71
C ILE A 27 5.37 17.27 12.28
N PHE A 28 6.56 17.31 11.69
CA PHE A 28 6.74 17.77 10.30
C PHE A 28 5.89 16.95 9.33
N LEU A 29 5.95 15.61 9.44
CA LEU A 29 5.14 14.72 8.61
C LEU A 29 3.65 14.94 8.83
N ALA A 30 3.20 15.11 10.08
CA ALA A 30 1.80 15.37 10.38
C ALA A 30 1.31 16.71 9.80
N VAL A 31 2.09 17.78 9.96
CA VAL A 31 1.76 19.12 9.45
C VAL A 31 1.62 19.12 7.93
N GLU A 32 2.50 18.42 7.21
CA GLU A 32 2.41 18.31 5.76
C GLU A 32 1.25 17.44 5.27
N VAL A 33 0.76 16.53 6.10
CA VAL A 33 -0.35 15.62 5.76
C VAL A 33 -1.71 16.23 6.08
N VAL A 34 -1.84 17.07 7.11
CA VAL A 34 -3.13 17.66 7.51
C VAL A 34 -3.89 18.35 6.36
N PRO A 35 -3.26 19.18 5.50
CA PRO A 35 -3.96 19.85 4.39
C PRO A 35 -4.63 18.89 3.40
N LEU A 36 -4.14 17.67 3.30
CA LEU A 36 -4.65 16.64 2.38
C LEU A 36 -6.08 16.19 2.74
N PHE A 37 -6.47 16.36 4.00
CA PHE A 37 -7.81 16.03 4.51
C PHE A 37 -8.64 17.27 4.89
N ALA A 38 -8.16 18.47 4.55
CA ALA A 38 -8.94 19.68 4.74
C ALA A 38 -10.21 19.64 3.88
N SER A 39 -11.34 20.07 4.45
CA SER A 39 -12.59 20.16 3.70
C SER A 39 -12.44 21.17 2.57
N PRO A 40 -12.75 20.80 1.32
CA PRO A 40 -12.85 21.75 0.23
C PRO A 40 -13.88 22.83 0.55
N GLY A 41 -13.71 24.02 -0.04
CA GLY A 41 -14.59 25.15 0.16
C GLY A 41 -14.90 25.88 -1.13
N VAL A 42 -16.06 26.54 -1.16
CA VAL A 42 -16.40 27.51 -2.19
C VAL A 42 -16.45 28.87 -1.50
N ASN A 43 -15.60 29.80 -1.92
CA ASN A 43 -15.51 31.13 -1.33
C ASN A 43 -16.01 32.17 -2.35
N GLU A 44 -16.91 33.03 -1.88
CA GLU A 44 -17.41 34.18 -2.63
C GLU A 44 -16.37 35.30 -2.64
N SER A 45 -16.19 35.94 -3.78
CA SER A 45 -15.41 37.15 -3.90
C SER A 45 -16.09 38.10 -4.89
N PRO A 46 -16.27 39.39 -4.54
CA PRO A 46 -16.85 40.35 -5.45
C PRO A 46 -15.93 40.56 -6.65
N VAL A 47 -16.49 40.55 -7.85
CA VAL A 47 -15.73 40.88 -9.08
C VAL A 47 -15.53 42.39 -9.10
N THR A 48 -14.28 42.85 -9.01
CA THR A 48 -14.00 44.29 -9.13
C THR A 48 -14.14 44.68 -10.60
N ALA A 49 -14.72 45.84 -10.91
CA ALA A 49 -14.93 46.31 -12.30
C ALA A 49 -13.64 46.46 -13.15
N GLN A 50 -12.45 46.29 -12.55
CA GLN A 50 -11.16 46.21 -13.24
C GLN A 50 -10.84 44.80 -13.77
N ASP A 51 -11.47 43.76 -13.22
CA ASP A 51 -11.23 42.34 -13.56
C ASP A 51 -12.12 41.85 -14.72
N ILE A 52 -13.09 42.65 -15.15
CA ILE A 52 -13.95 42.36 -16.30
C ILE A 52 -13.29 42.93 -17.55
N PRO A 53 -12.72 42.09 -18.44
CA PRO A 53 -12.02 42.59 -19.60
C PRO A 53 -12.99 43.31 -20.56
N ARG A 54 -12.64 44.54 -20.97
CA ARG A 54 -13.49 45.41 -21.79
C ARG A 54 -13.25 45.18 -23.29
N SER A 55 -14.00 44.29 -23.94
CA SER A 55 -14.28 44.32 -25.39
C SER A 55 -15.26 43.22 -25.82
N ALA A 56 -15.91 43.41 -26.98
CA ALA A 56 -16.84 42.46 -27.60
C ALA A 56 -16.18 41.18 -28.16
N ASP A 57 -14.84 41.08 -28.13
CA ASP A 57 -14.10 39.90 -28.61
C ASP A 57 -13.96 38.77 -27.56
N LEU A 58 -14.41 38.98 -26.31
CA LEU A 58 -14.25 38.05 -25.19
C LEU A 58 -15.36 36.99 -25.05
N GLN A 59 -16.50 37.17 -25.74
CA GLN A 59 -17.65 36.27 -25.62
C GLN A 59 -17.40 34.85 -26.15
N ARG A 60 -16.31 34.60 -26.88
CA ARG A 60 -15.96 33.26 -27.38
C ARG A 60 -14.79 32.58 -26.67
N THR A 61 -13.98 33.32 -25.91
CA THR A 61 -12.65 32.82 -25.47
C THR A 61 -12.48 32.82 -23.96
N TRP A 62 -13.24 33.64 -23.23
CA TRP A 62 -13.04 33.86 -21.79
C TRP A 62 -14.02 33.09 -20.90
N LEU A 63 -15.26 32.96 -21.36
CA LEU A 63 -16.31 32.21 -20.71
C LEU A 63 -16.35 30.82 -21.31
N ARG A 64 -16.10 29.79 -20.49
CA ARG A 64 -16.51 28.42 -20.81
C ARG A 64 -17.94 28.31 -20.28
N PRO A 65 -18.96 28.46 -21.15
CA PRO A 65 -20.36 28.44 -20.69
C PRO A 65 -20.61 27.14 -19.95
N VAL A 66 -21.39 27.20 -18.86
CA VAL A 66 -22.02 25.98 -18.35
C VAL A 66 -22.79 25.44 -19.54
N PRO A 67 -22.54 24.20 -19.99
CA PRO A 67 -23.30 23.67 -21.11
C PRO A 67 -24.77 23.77 -20.73
N PRO A 68 -25.60 24.58 -21.43
CA PRO A 68 -27.03 24.35 -21.35
C PRO A 68 -27.20 22.89 -21.77
N SER A 69 -27.99 22.11 -21.04
CA SER A 69 -28.37 20.77 -21.47
C SER A 69 -28.73 20.84 -22.97
N ALA A 70 -27.81 20.35 -23.81
CA ALA A 70 -27.64 20.55 -25.25
C ALA A 70 -28.31 21.79 -25.90
N LEU A 71 -27.50 22.76 -26.35
CA LEU A 71 -27.82 23.55 -27.55
C LEU A 71 -26.71 23.32 -28.60
N VAL A 72 -26.95 22.37 -29.51
CA VAL A 72 -26.16 22.09 -30.72
C VAL A 72 -26.99 22.58 -31.93
N PRO A 73 -26.36 23.14 -32.99
CA PRO A 73 -27.03 24.03 -33.93
C PRO A 73 -27.95 23.33 -34.93
N HIS A 74 -28.96 24.08 -35.36
CA HIS A 74 -30.03 23.71 -36.29
C HIS A 74 -29.56 23.14 -37.64
N THR A 75 -29.93 21.88 -37.91
CA THR A 75 -30.25 21.37 -39.26
C THR A 75 -31.44 20.40 -39.12
N GLU A 76 -32.57 20.73 -39.75
CA GLU A 76 -33.93 20.29 -39.38
C GLU A 76 -34.35 18.85 -39.74
N GLU A 77 -33.58 18.06 -40.49
CA GLU A 77 -34.14 16.84 -41.10
C GLU A 77 -33.71 15.49 -40.49
N THR A 78 -32.76 15.45 -39.54
CA THR A 78 -32.27 14.16 -38.96
C THR A 78 -32.64 13.92 -37.49
N PHE A 79 -33.36 14.85 -36.84
CA PHE A 79 -33.61 14.84 -35.38
C PHE A 79 -35.06 14.53 -34.95
N ALA A 80 -35.93 14.06 -35.85
CA ALA A 80 -37.35 13.84 -35.55
C ALA A 80 -37.62 12.78 -34.44
N GLU A 81 -36.63 11.97 -34.06
CA GLU A 81 -36.73 10.97 -32.98
C GLU A 81 -36.14 11.41 -31.64
N MET A 82 -35.45 12.56 -31.55
CA MET A 82 -34.82 13.00 -30.31
C MET A 82 -35.79 13.75 -29.39
N ARG A 83 -35.94 13.26 -28.15
CA ARG A 83 -36.87 13.76 -27.12
C ARG A 83 -36.37 15.03 -26.41
N THR A 84 -37.26 15.76 -25.74
CA THR A 84 -36.98 17.03 -25.04
C THR A 84 -36.30 16.89 -23.67
N GLY A 85 -35.75 15.73 -23.32
CA GLY A 85 -35.10 15.49 -22.03
C GLY A 85 -33.68 16.08 -21.94
N PRO A 86 -33.07 16.14 -20.74
CA PRO A 86 -31.71 16.62 -20.58
C PRO A 86 -30.73 15.80 -21.41
N MET A 87 -29.71 16.46 -21.96
CA MET A 87 -28.72 15.86 -22.85
C MET A 87 -27.31 16.28 -22.45
N ALA A 88 -26.35 15.37 -22.62
CA ALA A 88 -24.92 15.62 -22.46
C ALA A 88 -24.16 15.04 -23.64
N VAL A 89 -23.08 15.69 -24.07
CA VAL A 89 -22.22 15.21 -25.16
C VAL A 89 -20.80 15.11 -24.63
N SER A 90 -20.08 14.06 -25.03
CA SER A 90 -18.64 14.01 -24.90
C SER A 90 -18.02 13.30 -26.08
N GLU A 91 -17.02 13.95 -26.66
CA GLU A 91 -16.32 13.49 -27.86
C GLU A 91 -17.30 13.09 -28.97
N LYS A 92 -17.55 11.79 -29.12
CA LYS A 92 -18.43 11.21 -30.16
C LYS A 92 -19.62 10.46 -29.57
N ILE A 93 -19.94 10.67 -28.30
CA ILE A 93 -21.08 10.03 -27.62
C ILE A 93 -22.04 11.12 -27.16
N LEU A 94 -23.30 10.94 -27.49
CA LEU A 94 -24.42 11.75 -27.02
C LEU A 94 -25.26 10.91 -26.05
N TRP A 95 -25.54 11.49 -24.89
CA TRP A 95 -26.43 10.92 -23.88
C TRP A 95 -27.70 11.76 -23.81
N GLN A 96 -28.84 11.09 -23.83
CA GLN A 96 -30.15 11.72 -23.74
C GLN A 96 -30.99 11.00 -22.68
N ALA A 97 -31.58 11.78 -21.79
CA ALA A 97 -32.50 11.24 -20.80
C ALA A 97 -33.92 11.14 -21.37
N ASP A 98 -34.59 10.04 -21.04
CA ASP A 98 -36.01 9.81 -21.28
C ASP A 98 -36.67 9.26 -20.01
N GLY A 99 -37.19 10.17 -19.17
CA GLY A 99 -37.74 9.83 -17.86
C GLY A 99 -36.67 9.21 -16.96
N ARG A 100 -36.71 7.88 -16.80
CA ARG A 100 -35.74 7.11 -16.00
C ARG A 100 -34.67 6.41 -16.82
N GLU A 101 -34.82 6.41 -18.15
CA GLU A 101 -33.91 5.77 -19.08
C GLU A 101 -32.89 6.77 -19.62
N LEU A 102 -31.70 6.28 -19.92
CA LEU A 102 -30.67 7.00 -20.63
C LEU A 102 -30.46 6.31 -21.98
N GLU A 103 -30.70 7.04 -23.05
CA GLU A 103 -30.41 6.64 -24.42
C GLU A 103 -28.98 7.10 -24.77
N VAL A 104 -28.18 6.17 -25.33
CA VAL A 104 -26.79 6.43 -25.70
C VAL A 104 -26.67 6.39 -27.21
N PHE A 105 -26.17 7.46 -27.83
CA PHE A 105 -25.99 7.61 -29.26
C PHE A 105 -24.51 7.77 -29.62
N SER A 106 -24.05 7.11 -30.68
CA SER A 106 -22.75 7.35 -31.31
C SER A 106 -22.86 8.41 -32.39
N LEU A 107 -21.87 9.30 -32.46
CA LEU A 107 -21.72 10.38 -33.45
C LEU A 107 -20.56 10.13 -34.43
N GLU A 108 -20.04 8.90 -34.52
CA GLU A 108 -18.82 8.59 -35.30
C GLU A 108 -18.92 8.84 -36.81
N GLU A 109 -20.12 8.72 -37.39
CA GLU A 109 -20.34 8.81 -38.84
C GLU A 109 -21.18 10.03 -39.26
N GLY A 110 -21.32 11.03 -38.38
CA GLY A 110 -22.10 12.25 -38.64
C GLY A 110 -23.62 12.10 -38.46
N GLU A 111 -24.13 10.86 -38.42
CA GLU A 111 -25.51 10.54 -38.03
C GLU A 111 -25.56 9.90 -36.63
N PRO A 112 -26.48 10.33 -35.74
CA PRO A 112 -26.60 9.77 -34.41
C PRO A 112 -27.16 8.34 -34.46
N ARG A 113 -26.34 7.35 -34.12
CA ARG A 113 -26.73 5.94 -34.06
C ARG A 113 -27.01 5.50 -32.62
N LEU A 114 -28.23 5.05 -32.33
CA LEU A 114 -28.57 4.52 -31.01
C LEU A 114 -27.75 3.26 -30.70
N LEU A 115 -26.93 3.33 -29.66
CA LEU A 115 -26.11 2.23 -29.14
C LEU A 115 -26.91 1.36 -28.16
N GLY A 116 -27.84 1.97 -27.42
CA GLY A 116 -28.83 1.28 -26.61
C GLY A 116 -29.42 2.14 -25.50
N ARG A 117 -30.25 1.52 -24.66
CA ARG A 117 -30.94 2.15 -23.53
C ARG A 117 -30.55 1.49 -22.24
N ILE A 118 -30.38 2.30 -21.20
CA ILE A 118 -30.09 1.83 -19.85
C ILE A 118 -31.02 2.50 -18.85
N THR A 119 -31.42 1.78 -17.81
CA THR A 119 -32.17 2.37 -16.70
C THR A 119 -31.20 3.08 -15.77
N ALA A 120 -31.21 4.42 -15.78
CA ALA A 120 -30.19 5.22 -15.09
C ALA A 120 -30.52 5.49 -13.61
N VAL A 121 -31.81 5.57 -13.26
CA VAL A 121 -32.31 5.85 -11.92
C VAL A 121 -33.32 4.80 -11.43
N GLU A 122 -33.51 4.75 -10.12
CA GLU A 122 -34.38 3.77 -9.45
C GLU A 122 -35.86 3.96 -9.82
N GLU A 123 -36.69 2.97 -9.51
CA GLU A 123 -38.10 3.01 -9.83
C GLU A 123 -38.81 4.09 -9.01
N GLY A 124 -39.53 4.99 -9.68
CA GLY A 124 -40.16 6.16 -9.06
C GLY A 124 -39.38 7.46 -9.23
N ARG A 125 -38.13 7.43 -9.69
CA ARG A 125 -37.30 8.61 -9.93
C ARG A 125 -37.18 8.99 -11.40
N GLN A 126 -36.91 10.26 -11.67
CA GLN A 126 -36.68 10.81 -13.01
C GLN A 126 -35.34 11.53 -13.10
N ILE A 127 -34.72 11.47 -14.27
CA ILE A 127 -33.47 12.17 -14.57
C ILE A 127 -33.78 13.63 -14.82
N THR A 128 -33.19 14.52 -14.04
CA THR A 128 -33.41 15.98 -14.12
C THR A 128 -32.22 16.72 -14.70
N ALA A 129 -31.00 16.18 -14.54
CA ALA A 129 -29.78 16.81 -15.04
C ALA A 129 -28.75 15.77 -15.51
N LEU A 130 -28.02 16.11 -16.57
CA LEU A 130 -26.91 15.32 -17.10
C LEU A 130 -25.69 16.21 -17.33
N ALA A 131 -24.50 15.69 -17.03
CA ALA A 131 -23.25 16.36 -17.39
C ALA A 131 -22.11 15.36 -17.61
N SER A 132 -21.32 15.56 -18.67
CA SER A 132 -20.09 14.77 -18.87
C SER A 132 -18.90 15.43 -18.17
N LEU A 133 -18.05 14.61 -17.55
CA LEU A 133 -16.80 15.08 -16.97
C LEU A 133 -15.68 15.16 -18.02
N VAL A 134 -14.65 15.94 -17.68
CA VAL A 134 -13.41 16.06 -18.45
C VAL A 134 -12.78 14.69 -18.65
N GLY A 135 -12.34 14.39 -19.88
CA GLY A 135 -11.79 13.09 -20.29
C GLY A 135 -12.81 12.11 -20.90
N GLY A 136 -14.10 12.49 -20.91
CA GLY A 136 -15.15 11.88 -21.74
C GLY A 136 -15.58 10.45 -21.46
N GLN A 137 -15.02 9.83 -20.42
CA GLN A 137 -15.35 8.46 -20.04
C GLN A 137 -16.34 8.35 -18.88
N ALA A 138 -16.77 9.48 -18.30
CA ALA A 138 -17.68 9.51 -17.16
C ALA A 138 -18.83 10.53 -17.35
N LEU A 139 -20.05 10.07 -17.20
CA LEU A 139 -21.29 10.84 -17.17
C LEU A 139 -21.81 10.94 -15.73
N ILE A 140 -22.30 12.13 -15.37
CA ILE A 140 -22.98 12.37 -14.10
C ILE A 140 -24.48 12.54 -14.39
N VAL A 141 -25.28 11.85 -13.60
CA VAL A 141 -26.75 11.84 -13.67
C VAL A 141 -27.29 12.34 -12.34
N GLY A 142 -28.12 13.38 -12.40
CA GLY A 142 -28.90 13.91 -11.29
C GLY A 142 -30.37 13.51 -11.39
N ASP A 143 -31.00 13.26 -10.24
CA ASP A 143 -32.43 12.88 -10.15
C ASP A 143 -33.29 13.92 -9.42
N ASP A 144 -34.60 13.69 -9.46
CA ASP A 144 -35.66 14.52 -8.87
C ASP A 144 -35.75 14.45 -7.33
N GLU A 145 -35.02 13.53 -6.69
CA GLU A 145 -34.90 13.40 -5.23
C GLU A 145 -33.49 13.76 -4.72
N GLY A 146 -32.74 14.57 -5.47
CA GLY A 146 -31.41 15.05 -5.09
C GLY A 146 -30.28 14.00 -5.18
N GLY A 147 -30.58 12.82 -5.72
CA GLY A 147 -29.62 11.78 -6.03
C GLY A 147 -28.67 12.18 -7.15
N VAL A 148 -27.38 11.87 -6.96
CA VAL A 148 -26.35 12.06 -7.96
C VAL A 148 -25.58 10.75 -8.13
N ARG A 149 -25.40 10.30 -9.37
CA ARG A 149 -24.71 9.05 -9.70
C ARG A 149 -23.77 9.25 -10.87
N ARG A 150 -22.61 8.59 -10.81
CA ARG A 150 -21.66 8.52 -11.93
C ARG A 150 -21.86 7.25 -12.73
N TRP A 151 -21.74 7.37 -14.04
CA TRP A 151 -21.80 6.32 -15.03
C TRP A 151 -20.51 6.37 -15.84
N MET A 152 -19.89 5.23 -16.12
CA MET A 152 -18.62 5.17 -16.84
C MET A 152 -18.76 4.22 -18.03
N MET A 153 -18.05 4.49 -19.12
CA MET A 153 -18.01 3.56 -20.24
C MET A 153 -17.41 2.20 -19.81
N GLY A 154 -18.03 1.10 -20.24
CA GLY A 154 -17.60 -0.25 -19.86
C GLY A 154 -16.23 -0.64 -20.46
N PRO A 155 -15.55 -1.65 -19.91
CA PRO A 155 -14.24 -2.10 -20.39
C PRO A 155 -14.28 -2.52 -21.87
N GLY A 156 -13.19 -2.29 -22.60
CA GLY A 156 -13.02 -2.81 -23.97
C GLY A 156 -13.88 -2.13 -25.04
N GLY A 157 -14.38 -0.92 -24.79
CA GLY A 157 -15.24 -0.22 -25.75
C GLY A 157 -16.69 -0.74 -25.74
N SER A 158 -17.14 -1.37 -24.65
CA SER A 158 -18.57 -1.63 -24.45
C SER A 158 -19.35 -0.34 -24.65
N ALA A 159 -20.28 -0.37 -25.60
CA ALA A 159 -21.07 0.78 -26.01
C ALA A 159 -22.00 1.32 -24.91
N LEU A 160 -22.30 0.49 -23.90
CA LEU A 160 -23.18 0.84 -22.78
C LEU A 160 -22.37 1.15 -21.51
N PRO A 161 -22.71 2.22 -20.78
CA PRO A 161 -22.02 2.60 -19.57
C PRO A 161 -22.51 1.79 -18.36
N VAL A 162 -21.62 1.65 -17.37
CA VAL A 162 -21.82 0.92 -16.13
C VAL A 162 -22.01 1.92 -14.98
N PRO A 163 -23.02 1.73 -14.10
CA PRO A 163 -23.24 2.62 -12.97
C PRO A 163 -22.18 2.43 -11.89
N THR A 164 -21.77 3.52 -11.25
CA THR A 164 -21.10 3.45 -9.95
C THR A 164 -22.11 3.54 -8.82
N ARG A 165 -21.64 3.33 -7.59
CA ARG A 165 -22.45 3.61 -6.40
C ARG A 165 -22.93 5.07 -6.42
N PRO A 166 -24.19 5.35 -6.05
CA PRO A 166 -24.67 6.72 -5.92
C PRO A 166 -23.81 7.47 -4.91
N TYR A 167 -23.60 8.75 -5.17
CA TYR A 167 -22.93 9.62 -4.20
C TYR A 167 -23.85 9.88 -3.01
N ARG A 168 -23.23 10.31 -1.91
CA ARG A 168 -23.99 10.87 -0.80
C ARG A 168 -24.75 12.10 -1.28
N GLN A 169 -26.06 12.11 -1.07
CA GLN A 169 -26.93 13.24 -1.40
C GLN A 169 -26.57 14.46 -0.55
N ALA A 170 -26.63 15.64 -1.16
CA ALA A 170 -26.51 16.92 -0.46
C ALA A 170 -27.84 17.36 0.15
N GLY A 171 -28.94 17.10 -0.56
CA GLY A 171 -30.31 17.38 -0.16
C GLY A 171 -31.29 16.44 -0.86
N GLU A 172 -32.58 16.63 -0.60
CA GLU A 172 -33.68 15.81 -1.16
C GLU A 172 -34.38 16.51 -2.35
N ALA A 173 -33.97 17.73 -2.69
CA ALA A 173 -34.55 18.50 -3.79
C ALA A 173 -33.98 18.09 -5.15
N ALA A 174 -34.81 18.20 -6.19
CA ALA A 174 -34.44 17.87 -7.56
C ALA A 174 -33.15 18.59 -8.02
N ILE A 175 -32.22 17.85 -8.63
CA ILE A 175 -31.00 18.45 -9.18
C ILE A 175 -31.37 19.26 -10.43
N ARG A 176 -31.16 20.57 -10.40
CA ARG A 176 -31.50 21.49 -11.49
C ARG A 176 -30.37 21.61 -12.50
N VAL A 177 -29.12 21.77 -12.02
CA VAL A 177 -27.96 22.00 -12.87
C VAL A 177 -26.77 21.20 -12.37
N LEU A 178 -26.05 20.56 -13.30
CA LEU A 178 -24.75 19.95 -13.07
C LEU A 178 -23.68 20.72 -13.85
N MET A 179 -22.64 21.17 -13.16
CA MET A 179 -21.60 22.06 -13.69
C MET A 179 -20.22 21.41 -13.52
N PRO A 180 -19.71 20.70 -14.55
CA PRO A 180 -18.34 20.18 -14.53
C PRO A 180 -17.32 21.33 -14.45
N VAL A 181 -16.38 21.21 -13.51
CA VAL A 181 -15.29 22.18 -13.39
C VAL A 181 -14.30 21.93 -14.53
N PRO A 182 -13.88 22.96 -15.29
CA PRO A 182 -12.97 22.77 -16.40
C PRO A 182 -11.62 22.20 -15.94
N ASP A 183 -11.03 21.32 -16.76
CA ASP A 183 -9.71 20.72 -16.55
C ASP A 183 -9.53 19.97 -15.20
N GLN A 184 -10.63 19.69 -14.49
CA GLN A 184 -10.66 19.03 -13.20
C GLN A 184 -11.74 17.95 -13.17
N ARG A 185 -11.53 16.91 -12.37
CA ARG A 185 -12.53 15.84 -12.14
C ARG A 185 -13.49 16.20 -10.99
N LEU A 186 -13.95 17.45 -11.00
CA LEU A 186 -14.88 18.04 -10.05
C LEU A 186 -16.15 18.49 -10.79
N PHE A 187 -17.25 18.54 -10.06
CA PHE A 187 -18.48 19.15 -10.57
C PHE A 187 -19.29 19.72 -9.42
N LEU A 188 -20.05 20.77 -9.71
CA LEU A 188 -21.04 21.35 -8.82
C LEU A 188 -22.43 20.85 -9.20
N ALA A 189 -23.27 20.59 -8.21
CA ALA A 189 -24.68 20.31 -8.39
C ALA A 189 -25.49 21.40 -7.67
N LEU A 190 -26.41 22.04 -8.39
CA LEU A 190 -27.37 22.98 -7.85
C LEU A 190 -28.73 22.32 -7.79
N ASP A 191 -29.34 22.27 -6.61
CA ASP A 191 -30.68 21.72 -6.43
C ASP A 191 -31.79 22.78 -6.55
N ALA A 192 -33.03 22.33 -6.59
CA ALA A 192 -34.21 23.20 -6.66
C ALA A 192 -34.49 23.98 -5.37
N ALA A 193 -33.89 23.58 -4.24
CA ALA A 193 -33.98 24.30 -2.96
C ALA A 193 -32.95 25.44 -2.86
N GLY A 194 -32.02 25.54 -3.81
CA GLY A 194 -30.96 26.55 -3.83
C GLY A 194 -29.72 26.14 -3.04
N GLU A 195 -29.52 24.86 -2.76
CA GLU A 195 -28.27 24.34 -2.21
C GLU A 195 -27.28 24.02 -3.34
N LEU A 196 -26.04 24.46 -3.17
CA LEU A 196 -24.91 24.19 -4.04
C LEU A 196 -24.00 23.14 -3.39
N ALA A 197 -23.71 22.08 -4.13
CA ALA A 197 -22.90 20.98 -3.65
C ALA A 197 -21.71 20.70 -4.57
N LEU A 198 -20.50 20.63 -4.00
CA LEU A 198 -19.28 20.27 -4.72
C LEU A 198 -19.01 18.77 -4.58
N TYR A 199 -18.83 18.11 -5.71
CA TYR A 199 -18.50 16.69 -5.79
C TYR A 199 -17.17 16.48 -6.50
N GLN A 200 -16.48 15.42 -6.10
CA GLN A 200 -15.34 14.88 -6.84
C GLN A 200 -15.69 13.49 -7.38
N ALA A 201 -15.29 13.21 -8.61
CA ALA A 201 -15.75 12.04 -9.37
C ALA A 201 -15.49 10.66 -8.72
N LEU A 202 -14.41 10.50 -7.96
CA LEU A 202 -14.06 9.24 -7.27
C LEU A 202 -14.59 9.18 -5.84
N THR A 203 -14.67 10.32 -5.18
CA THR A 203 -14.83 10.42 -3.73
C THR A 203 -16.19 10.95 -3.29
N GLY A 204 -16.96 11.50 -4.22
CA GLY A 204 -18.33 11.98 -4.02
C GLY A 204 -18.38 13.37 -3.40
N LEU A 205 -19.42 13.60 -2.60
CA LEU A 205 -19.73 14.89 -1.99
C LEU A 205 -18.59 15.41 -1.10
N ARG A 206 -18.15 16.64 -1.35
CA ARG A 206 -17.04 17.29 -0.67
C ARG A 206 -17.42 18.53 0.12
N TRP A 207 -18.39 19.29 -0.38
CA TRP A 207 -18.85 20.50 0.27
C TRP A 207 -20.30 20.76 -0.11
N THR A 208 -21.04 21.41 0.77
CA THR A 208 -22.43 21.86 0.59
C THR A 208 -22.57 23.24 1.19
N GLY A 209 -23.36 24.11 0.57
CA GLY A 209 -23.74 25.39 1.11
C GLY A 209 -24.79 26.08 0.24
N PRO A 210 -25.38 27.18 0.72
CA PRO A 210 -26.39 27.92 -0.04
C PRO A 210 -25.77 28.50 -1.32
N ALA A 211 -26.52 28.42 -2.42
CA ALA A 211 -26.18 29.11 -3.65
C ALA A 211 -26.50 30.62 -3.52
N PRO A 212 -25.71 31.50 -4.16
CA PRO A 212 -26.07 32.91 -4.25
C PRO A 212 -27.40 33.09 -4.99
N SER A 213 -28.10 34.19 -4.73
CA SER A 213 -29.32 34.54 -5.48
C SER A 213 -28.98 34.76 -6.96
N GLY A 214 -29.75 34.16 -7.88
CA GLY A 214 -29.57 34.34 -9.33
C GLY A 214 -29.25 33.05 -10.07
N GLU A 215 -28.48 33.14 -11.17
CA GLU A 215 -28.18 31.98 -12.03
C GLU A 215 -26.68 31.85 -12.38
N PRO A 216 -26.15 30.61 -12.48
CA PRO A 216 -24.78 30.38 -12.90
C PRO A 216 -24.58 30.71 -14.39
N LEU A 217 -23.50 31.42 -14.71
CA LEU A 217 -23.17 31.83 -16.09
C LEU A 217 -22.17 30.88 -16.76
N GLY A 218 -21.18 30.39 -16.03
CA GLY A 218 -20.06 29.64 -16.61
C GLY A 218 -18.81 29.69 -15.75
N PHE A 219 -17.77 29.05 -16.24
CA PHE A 219 -16.45 29.14 -15.64
C PHE A 219 -15.57 30.11 -16.44
N ASP A 220 -14.71 30.83 -15.74
CA ASP A 220 -13.63 31.59 -16.36
C ASP A 220 -12.43 30.69 -16.72
N ALA A 221 -11.37 31.31 -17.26
CA ALA A 221 -10.14 30.60 -17.63
C ALA A 221 -9.38 29.98 -16.44
N GLU A 222 -9.64 30.44 -15.21
CA GLU A 222 -9.02 29.94 -13.97
C GLU A 222 -9.93 28.93 -13.25
N SER A 223 -11.00 28.45 -13.90
CA SER A 223 -12.00 27.53 -13.32
C SER A 223 -12.77 28.09 -12.11
N ARG A 224 -12.89 29.43 -12.03
CA ARG A 224 -13.76 30.11 -11.07
C ARG A 224 -15.16 30.23 -11.66
N LEU A 225 -16.19 29.93 -10.87
CA LEU A 225 -17.58 29.97 -11.32
C LEU A 225 -18.07 31.42 -11.29
N LEU A 226 -18.64 31.88 -12.39
CA LEU A 226 -19.27 33.19 -12.50
C LEU A 226 -20.78 33.05 -12.32
N TRP A 227 -21.36 33.95 -11.55
CA TRP A 227 -22.75 33.91 -11.13
C TRP A 227 -23.43 35.26 -11.41
N ALA A 228 -24.61 35.25 -12.02
CA ALA A 228 -25.40 36.45 -12.25
C ALA A 228 -26.30 36.71 -11.04
N GLY A 229 -25.87 37.60 -10.15
CA GLY A 229 -26.65 38.05 -8.99
C GLY A 229 -27.45 39.33 -9.25
N GLU A 230 -28.22 39.77 -8.25
CA GLU A 230 -29.05 40.98 -8.35
C GLU A 230 -28.23 42.27 -8.46
N ALA A 231 -27.01 42.29 -7.88
CA ALA A 231 -26.12 43.44 -7.85
C ALA A 231 -25.05 43.45 -8.97
N GLY A 232 -25.02 42.41 -9.82
CA GLY A 232 -24.02 42.24 -10.87
C GLY A 232 -23.50 40.80 -10.97
N ILE A 233 -22.34 40.64 -11.61
CA ILE A 233 -21.68 39.33 -11.73
C ILE A 233 -20.80 39.12 -10.50
N GLU A 234 -21.05 38.01 -9.80
CA GLU A 234 -20.25 37.55 -8.67
C GLU A 234 -19.35 36.38 -9.10
N GLN A 235 -18.26 36.18 -8.36
CA GLN A 235 -17.30 35.12 -8.64
C GLN A 235 -17.13 34.20 -7.43
N LEU A 236 -17.27 32.90 -7.68
CA LEU A 236 -17.10 31.86 -6.70
C LEU A 236 -15.81 31.11 -7.00
N SER A 237 -14.86 31.22 -6.09
CA SER A 237 -13.59 30.50 -6.13
C SER A 237 -13.76 29.12 -5.49
N ILE A 238 -13.30 28.08 -6.18
CA ILE A 238 -13.39 26.70 -5.72
C ILE A 238 -12.01 26.30 -5.16
N ASP A 239 -11.88 26.17 -3.84
CA ASP A 239 -10.67 25.66 -3.21
C ASP A 239 -10.83 24.15 -2.95
N ALA A 240 -10.32 23.34 -3.88
CA ALA A 240 -10.49 21.89 -3.90
C ALA A 240 -9.18 21.14 -4.19
N LYS A 241 -8.03 21.70 -3.76
CA LYS A 241 -6.66 21.24 -4.12
C LYS A 241 -6.39 19.74 -3.92
N HIS A 242 -7.05 19.09 -2.97
CA HIS A 242 -6.85 17.67 -2.65
C HIS A 242 -8.19 16.92 -2.58
N ALA A 243 -9.21 17.40 -3.29
CA ALA A 243 -10.56 16.85 -3.24
C ALA A 243 -10.65 15.39 -3.73
N GLU A 244 -9.67 14.89 -4.48
CA GLU A 244 -9.56 13.48 -4.85
C GLU A 244 -9.12 12.56 -3.69
N VAL A 245 -8.67 13.14 -2.57
CA VAL A 245 -8.25 12.36 -1.40
C VAL A 245 -9.28 12.34 -0.27
N SER A 246 -9.55 11.15 0.23
CA SER A 246 -10.34 10.87 1.42
C SER A 246 -9.80 9.60 2.05
N TRP A 247 -10.07 9.38 3.33
CA TRP A 247 -9.77 8.09 3.96
C TRP A 247 -10.34 6.90 3.16
N GLY A 248 -11.53 7.08 2.58
CA GLY A 248 -12.14 6.08 1.71
C GLY A 248 -11.40 5.85 0.38
N SER A 249 -10.83 6.87 -0.28
CA SER A 249 -10.09 6.65 -1.54
C SER A 249 -8.73 6.01 -1.34
N LEU A 250 -8.13 6.16 -0.16
CA LEU A 250 -6.84 5.53 0.15
C LEU A 250 -6.97 4.04 0.48
N TRP A 251 -8.04 3.66 1.19
CA TRP A 251 -8.14 2.33 1.82
C TRP A 251 -9.28 1.44 1.33
N ARG A 252 -10.28 1.97 0.60
CA ARG A 252 -11.36 1.17 0.02
C ARG A 252 -11.16 1.03 -1.49
N PRO A 253 -11.61 -0.09 -2.09
CA PRO A 253 -11.48 -0.26 -3.53
C PRO A 253 -12.38 0.74 -4.25
N ARG A 254 -11.90 1.28 -5.38
CA ARG A 254 -12.61 2.28 -6.19
C ARG A 254 -12.84 1.72 -7.59
N HIS A 255 -13.99 2.05 -8.16
CA HIS A 255 -14.22 1.75 -9.58
C HIS A 255 -13.48 2.80 -10.39
N TYR A 256 -12.44 2.35 -11.07
CA TYR A 256 -11.67 3.19 -11.98
C TYR A 256 -12.20 3.06 -13.40
N GLU A 257 -12.02 4.09 -14.21
CA GLU A 257 -12.36 4.06 -15.63
C GLU A 257 -11.65 2.91 -16.36
N GLY A 258 -12.37 2.26 -17.28
CA GLY A 258 -11.91 1.08 -18.02
C GLY A 258 -11.94 -0.24 -17.23
N HIS A 259 -12.35 -0.23 -15.96
CA HIS A 259 -12.45 -1.43 -15.13
C HIS A 259 -13.92 -1.71 -14.72
N SER A 260 -14.35 -2.97 -14.89
CA SER A 260 -15.71 -3.42 -14.51
C SER A 260 -15.90 -3.48 -13.00
N GLU A 261 -14.83 -3.77 -12.25
CA GLU A 261 -14.88 -4.03 -10.82
C GLU A 261 -14.09 -2.99 -10.02
N PRO A 262 -14.47 -2.73 -8.76
CA PRO A 262 -13.73 -1.85 -7.89
C PRO A 262 -12.40 -2.50 -7.48
N GLN A 263 -11.29 -1.79 -7.67
CA GLN A 263 -9.95 -2.30 -7.41
C GLN A 263 -9.17 -1.38 -6.47
N HIS A 264 -8.14 -1.92 -5.83
CA HIS A 264 -7.12 -1.12 -5.18
C HIS A 264 -5.97 -0.91 -6.16
N ARG A 265 -5.72 0.34 -6.54
CA ARG A 265 -4.62 0.67 -7.46
C ARG A 265 -3.86 1.88 -6.98
N TRP A 266 -2.54 1.77 -7.06
CA TRP A 266 -1.61 2.89 -6.95
C TRP A 266 -1.01 3.19 -8.32
N GLN A 267 -1.25 4.40 -8.84
CA GLN A 267 -0.67 4.92 -10.06
C GLN A 267 -0.67 6.45 -9.95
N ALA A 268 0.50 7.01 -9.62
CA ALA A 268 0.67 8.44 -9.43
C ALA A 268 0.95 9.20 -10.73
N SER A 269 1.60 8.55 -11.70
CA SER A 269 1.94 9.16 -12.99
C SER A 269 0.69 9.28 -13.84
N VAL A 270 0.21 10.51 -13.98
CA VAL A 270 -0.88 10.91 -14.89
C VAL A 270 -0.21 11.41 -16.17
N THR A 271 -0.50 10.81 -17.32
CA THR A 271 0.17 11.14 -18.59
C THR A 271 -0.52 12.34 -19.25
N GLN A 272 -1.81 12.50 -19.00
CA GLN A 272 -2.63 13.64 -19.44
C GLN A 272 -3.42 14.20 -18.25
N PRO A 273 -3.60 15.53 -18.11
CA PRO A 273 -4.39 16.12 -17.01
C PRO A 273 -5.80 15.53 -16.84
N ALA A 274 -6.34 14.93 -17.91
CA ALA A 274 -7.62 14.25 -17.92
C ALA A 274 -7.59 12.81 -17.35
N ASP A 275 -6.44 12.16 -17.14
CA ASP A 275 -6.41 10.77 -16.62
C ASP A 275 -6.88 10.71 -15.15
N GLU A 276 -7.55 9.62 -14.80
CA GLU A 276 -8.03 9.39 -13.44
C GLU A 276 -6.87 9.03 -12.49
N PRO A 277 -6.59 9.83 -11.43
CA PRO A 277 -5.53 9.50 -10.49
C PRO A 277 -5.92 8.30 -9.62
N LYS A 278 -4.98 7.37 -9.42
CA LYS A 278 -5.21 6.14 -8.65
C LYS A 278 -4.36 6.18 -7.38
N PHE A 279 -4.90 6.73 -6.30
CA PHE A 279 -4.18 6.96 -5.04
C PHE A 279 -4.43 5.90 -3.95
N GLY A 280 -4.82 4.68 -4.33
CA GLY A 280 -5.05 3.60 -3.36
C GLY A 280 -3.75 3.21 -2.65
N MET A 281 -3.67 3.44 -1.34
CA MET A 281 -2.49 3.12 -0.51
C MET A 281 -2.50 1.69 0.03
N ALA A 282 -3.66 1.04 0.06
CA ALA A 282 -3.80 -0.33 0.55
C ALA A 282 -2.82 -1.34 -0.08
N PRO A 283 -2.54 -1.33 -1.41
CA PRO A 283 -1.55 -2.22 -2.01
C PRO A 283 -0.12 -1.96 -1.53
N LEU A 284 0.21 -0.70 -1.23
CA LEU A 284 1.54 -0.34 -0.71
C LEU A 284 1.72 -0.81 0.73
N ALA A 285 0.69 -0.62 1.57
CA ALA A 285 0.64 -1.16 2.93
C ALA A 285 0.76 -2.68 2.92
N TRP A 286 0.02 -3.32 2.02
CA TRP A 286 0.05 -4.76 1.82
C TRP A 286 1.44 -5.25 1.42
N GLY A 287 2.08 -4.60 0.45
CA GLY A 287 3.43 -4.94 0.02
C GLY A 287 4.45 -4.82 1.17
N THR A 288 4.34 -3.79 2.01
CA THR A 288 5.18 -3.65 3.21
C THR A 288 5.00 -4.82 4.19
N LEU A 289 3.75 -5.17 4.50
CA LEU A 289 3.45 -6.26 5.43
C LEU A 289 3.84 -7.63 4.84
N LYS A 290 3.59 -7.84 3.55
CA LYS A 290 3.96 -9.04 2.80
C LYS A 290 5.48 -9.26 2.84
N ALA A 291 6.26 -8.20 2.59
CA ALA A 291 7.71 -8.25 2.69
C ALA A 291 8.19 -8.66 4.07
N ALA A 292 7.69 -7.98 5.12
CA ALA A 292 8.05 -8.28 6.49
C ALA A 292 7.63 -9.69 6.91
N ALA A 293 6.43 -10.14 6.53
CA ALA A 293 5.93 -11.47 6.85
C ALA A 293 6.82 -12.57 6.26
N TYR A 294 7.15 -12.48 4.97
CA TYR A 294 8.04 -13.47 4.34
C TYR A 294 9.46 -13.39 4.88
N ALA A 295 10.00 -12.20 5.15
CA ALA A 295 11.31 -12.06 5.78
C ALA A 295 11.37 -12.74 7.15
N LEU A 296 10.36 -12.52 7.99
CA LEU A 296 10.27 -13.11 9.33
C LEU A 296 10.02 -14.62 9.30
N LEU A 297 9.25 -15.11 8.33
CA LEU A 297 9.04 -16.54 8.13
C LEU A 297 10.36 -17.28 7.94
N PHE A 298 11.30 -16.71 7.19
CA PHE A 298 12.64 -17.26 7.01
C PHE A 298 13.56 -16.94 8.20
N ALA A 299 13.59 -15.69 8.66
CA ALA A 299 14.55 -15.23 9.66
C ALA A 299 14.32 -15.84 11.05
N ILE A 300 13.07 -15.93 11.52
CA ILE A 300 12.77 -16.33 12.90
C ILE A 300 13.27 -17.75 13.20
N PRO A 301 12.94 -18.80 12.41
CA PRO A 301 13.40 -20.16 12.72
C PRO A 301 14.93 -20.28 12.72
N LEU A 302 15.58 -19.64 11.74
CA LEU A 302 17.03 -19.66 11.58
C LEU A 302 17.74 -18.91 12.72
N ALA A 303 17.32 -17.68 13.01
CA ALA A 303 17.93 -16.82 14.03
C ALA A 303 17.70 -17.38 15.44
N LEU A 304 16.48 -17.81 15.78
CA LEU A 304 16.18 -18.40 17.08
C LEU A 304 16.86 -19.74 17.26
N GLY A 305 16.86 -20.60 16.23
CA GLY A 305 17.60 -21.86 16.26
C GLY A 305 19.09 -21.66 16.49
N ALA A 306 19.69 -20.69 15.79
CA ALA A 306 21.08 -20.31 15.97
C ALA A 306 21.35 -19.75 17.39
N ALA A 307 20.48 -18.89 17.90
CA ALA A 307 20.61 -18.29 19.24
C ALA A 307 20.52 -19.36 20.34
N ILE A 308 19.54 -20.27 20.25
CA ILE A 308 19.38 -21.40 21.17
C ILE A 308 20.59 -22.32 21.13
N HIS A 309 21.06 -22.67 19.93
CA HIS A 309 22.24 -23.53 19.79
C HIS A 309 23.49 -22.85 20.39
N SER A 310 23.70 -21.57 20.08
CA SER A 310 24.84 -20.77 20.53
C SER A 310 24.87 -20.58 22.06
N ALA A 311 23.72 -20.26 22.67
CA ALA A 311 23.63 -20.02 24.11
C ALA A 311 23.64 -21.33 24.93
N CYS A 312 22.93 -22.37 24.47
CA CYS A 312 22.65 -23.55 25.30
C CYS A 312 23.49 -24.79 24.96
N PHE A 313 24.00 -24.93 23.73
CA PHE A 313 24.64 -26.17 23.25
C PHE A 313 26.09 -26.02 22.79
N MET A 314 26.47 -24.83 22.33
CA MET A 314 27.78 -24.52 21.78
C MET A 314 28.87 -24.37 22.87
N SER A 315 30.12 -24.65 22.51
CA SER A 315 31.27 -24.40 23.39
C SER A 315 31.55 -22.89 23.53
N ARG A 316 32.06 -22.45 24.69
CA ARG A 316 32.36 -21.04 24.98
C ARG A 316 33.31 -20.40 23.95
N GLN A 317 34.30 -21.15 23.46
CA GLN A 317 35.27 -20.69 22.47
C GLN A 317 34.63 -20.41 21.11
N LEU A 318 33.79 -21.34 20.63
CA LEU A 318 33.10 -21.17 19.35
C LEU A 318 32.08 -20.03 19.42
N ARG A 319 31.35 -19.91 20.54
CA ARG A 319 30.42 -18.80 20.78
C ARG A 319 31.09 -17.43 20.71
N HIS A 320 32.25 -17.27 21.34
CA HIS A 320 33.02 -16.03 21.33
C HIS A 320 33.46 -15.61 19.92
N ARG A 321 33.61 -16.55 18.98
CA ARG A 321 33.92 -16.23 17.59
C ARG A 321 32.66 -15.99 16.75
N LEU A 322 31.64 -16.83 16.92
CA LEU A 322 30.44 -16.82 16.09
C LEU A 322 29.61 -15.55 16.29
N LYS A 323 29.41 -15.11 17.54
CA LYS A 323 28.57 -13.95 17.84
C LYS A 323 29.06 -12.67 17.14
N PRO A 324 30.33 -12.25 17.28
CA PRO A 324 30.85 -11.11 16.54
C PRO A 324 30.73 -11.26 15.02
N THR A 325 30.95 -12.47 14.47
CA THR A 325 30.80 -12.69 13.02
C THR A 325 29.37 -12.46 12.54
N ILE A 326 28.37 -12.93 13.28
CA ILE A 326 26.96 -12.71 12.94
C ILE A 326 26.59 -11.23 13.10
N GLU A 327 27.05 -10.57 14.16
CA GLU A 327 26.84 -9.12 14.34
C GLU A 327 27.49 -8.30 13.22
N MET A 328 28.67 -8.70 12.74
CA MET A 328 29.30 -8.07 11.57
C MET A 328 28.48 -8.20 10.29
N MET A 329 27.61 -9.21 10.17
CA MET A 329 26.71 -9.33 9.02
C MET A 329 25.68 -8.19 8.99
N GLU A 330 25.31 -7.61 10.13
CA GLU A 330 24.40 -6.46 10.22
C GLU A 330 24.99 -5.20 9.58
N ALA A 331 26.32 -5.09 9.52
CA ALA A 331 27.02 -3.97 8.90
C ALA A 331 26.99 -4.01 7.36
N MET A 332 26.51 -5.10 6.75
CA MET A 332 26.40 -5.16 5.29
C MET A 332 25.36 -4.16 4.76
N PRO A 333 25.70 -3.32 3.77
CA PRO A 333 24.74 -2.38 3.20
C PRO A 333 23.55 -3.10 2.55
N GLY A 334 22.32 -2.73 2.92
CA GLY A 334 21.09 -3.33 2.39
C GLY A 334 20.99 -3.25 0.87
N VAL A 335 21.51 -2.18 0.25
CA VAL A 335 21.57 -2.04 -1.21
C VAL A 335 22.40 -3.13 -1.89
N VAL A 336 23.50 -3.58 -1.28
CA VAL A 336 24.33 -4.67 -1.82
C VAL A 336 23.58 -6.00 -1.76
N ILE A 337 22.89 -6.26 -0.65
CA ILE A 337 22.05 -7.46 -0.48
C ILE A 337 20.91 -7.45 -1.50
N GLY A 338 20.22 -6.32 -1.67
CA GLY A 338 19.14 -6.14 -2.63
C GLY A 338 19.60 -6.34 -4.08
N PHE A 339 20.76 -5.79 -4.43
CA PHE A 339 21.38 -5.95 -5.75
C PHE A 339 21.69 -7.42 -6.05
N ILE A 340 22.36 -8.13 -5.12
CA ILE A 340 22.66 -9.56 -5.27
C ILE A 340 21.37 -10.37 -5.36
N ALA A 341 20.35 -10.02 -4.55
CA ALA A 341 19.07 -10.69 -4.57
C ALA A 341 18.37 -10.56 -5.93
N GLY A 342 18.27 -9.35 -6.47
CA GLY A 342 17.56 -9.08 -7.72
C GLY A 342 18.29 -9.53 -8.99
N LEU A 343 19.64 -9.54 -9.00
CA LEU A 343 20.43 -9.84 -10.21
C LEU A 343 21.07 -11.23 -10.21
N VAL A 344 21.30 -11.83 -9.04
CA VAL A 344 21.95 -13.14 -8.95
C VAL A 344 20.98 -14.17 -8.39
N LEU A 345 20.39 -13.91 -7.22
CA LEU A 345 19.53 -14.90 -6.55
C LEU A 345 18.24 -15.15 -7.33
N ALA A 346 17.54 -14.10 -7.74
CA ALA A 346 16.27 -14.18 -8.47
C ALA A 346 16.36 -15.04 -9.76
N PRO A 347 17.28 -14.77 -10.71
CA PRO A 347 17.44 -15.62 -11.89
C PRO A 347 18.06 -16.99 -11.58
N TYR A 348 18.75 -17.16 -10.45
CA TYR A 348 19.26 -18.48 -10.04
C TYR A 348 18.12 -19.37 -9.52
N VAL A 349 17.26 -18.82 -8.68
CA VAL A 349 16.07 -19.51 -8.14
C VAL A 349 15.09 -19.82 -9.26
N GLU A 350 14.85 -18.89 -10.18
CA GLU A 350 14.00 -19.13 -11.35
C GLU A 350 14.45 -20.36 -12.16
N ARG A 351 15.77 -20.52 -12.37
CA ARG A 351 16.33 -21.67 -13.11
C ARG A 351 16.30 -22.98 -12.36
N HIS A 352 16.12 -22.96 -11.04
CA HIS A 352 16.13 -24.17 -10.19
C HIS A 352 14.88 -24.22 -9.32
N LEU A 353 13.74 -23.77 -9.83
CA LEU A 353 12.56 -23.51 -9.01
C LEU A 353 12.07 -24.78 -8.29
N ALA A 354 12.02 -25.91 -9.00
CA ALA A 354 11.63 -27.19 -8.39
C ALA A 354 12.65 -27.63 -7.31
N GLY A 355 13.95 -27.47 -7.59
CA GLY A 355 15.03 -27.80 -6.68
C GLY A 355 15.05 -26.91 -5.42
N VAL A 356 14.63 -25.65 -5.52
CA VAL A 356 14.48 -24.74 -4.39
C VAL A 356 13.28 -25.13 -3.54
N PHE A 357 12.13 -25.42 -4.15
CA PHE A 357 10.95 -25.88 -3.40
C PHE A 357 11.17 -27.23 -2.72
N SER A 358 11.91 -28.15 -3.35
CA SER A 358 12.23 -29.42 -2.72
C SER A 358 13.12 -29.28 -1.48
N LEU A 359 13.84 -28.16 -1.29
CA LEU A 359 14.62 -27.92 -0.06
C LEU A 359 13.75 -27.95 1.20
N LEU A 360 12.47 -27.54 1.11
CA LEU A 360 11.52 -27.59 2.23
C LEU A 360 11.38 -29.02 2.78
N LEU A 361 11.56 -30.04 1.93
CA LEU A 361 11.49 -31.45 2.29
C LEU A 361 12.88 -32.09 2.44
N VAL A 362 13.80 -31.79 1.51
CA VAL A 362 15.15 -32.38 1.46
C VAL A 362 15.97 -31.98 2.68
N LEU A 363 15.87 -30.75 3.17
CA LEU A 363 16.61 -30.32 4.36
C LEU A 363 16.16 -31.07 5.62
N PRO A 364 14.88 -31.06 6.05
CA PRO A 364 14.49 -31.77 7.26
C PRO A 364 14.71 -33.29 7.15
N LEU A 365 14.36 -33.91 6.02
CA LEU A 365 14.57 -35.35 5.82
C LEU A 365 16.05 -35.71 5.73
N GLY A 366 16.84 -34.90 5.05
CA GLY A 366 18.29 -35.07 4.93
C GLY A 366 19.01 -34.85 6.26
N MET A 367 18.51 -33.98 7.14
CA MET A 367 19.02 -33.82 8.50
C MET A 367 18.72 -35.04 9.37
N LEU A 368 17.50 -35.59 9.30
CA LEU A 368 17.15 -36.83 9.99
C LEU A 368 18.00 -38.00 9.49
N PHE A 369 18.19 -38.09 8.17
CA PHE A 369 19.07 -39.08 7.56
C PHE A 369 20.53 -38.90 7.99
N GLY A 370 21.03 -37.66 8.03
CA GLY A 370 22.37 -37.35 8.55
C GLY A 370 22.54 -37.77 10.02
N GLY A 371 21.51 -37.54 10.85
CA GLY A 371 21.47 -38.00 12.24
C GLY A 371 21.45 -39.52 12.36
N TRP A 372 20.73 -40.21 11.48
CA TRP A 372 20.74 -41.67 11.41
C TRP A 372 22.11 -42.20 10.96
N CYS A 373 22.72 -41.64 9.92
CA CYS A 373 24.09 -41.96 9.50
C CYS A 373 25.10 -41.72 10.63
N TRP A 374 24.95 -40.62 11.38
CA TRP A 374 25.74 -40.36 12.58
C TRP A 374 25.61 -41.45 13.63
N SER A 375 24.42 -42.04 13.79
CA SER A 375 24.17 -43.17 14.69
C SER A 375 24.88 -44.47 14.25
N LEU A 376 25.35 -44.54 13.00
CA LEU A 376 26.15 -45.65 12.47
C LEU A 376 27.67 -45.40 12.50
N LEU A 377 28.11 -44.15 12.72
CA LEU A 377 29.53 -43.80 12.76
C LEU A 377 30.28 -44.49 13.91
N SER A 378 31.51 -44.94 13.64
CA SER A 378 32.37 -45.60 14.63
C SER A 378 32.73 -44.67 15.80
N PRO A 379 32.98 -45.22 17.02
CA PRO A 379 33.29 -44.42 18.21
C PRO A 379 34.49 -43.47 18.01
N SER A 380 35.51 -43.92 17.27
CA SER A 380 36.71 -43.13 16.97
C SER A 380 36.41 -41.87 16.16
N LEU A 381 35.44 -41.92 15.24
CA LEU A 381 35.08 -40.79 14.39
C LEU A 381 34.19 -39.79 15.14
N ARG A 382 33.31 -40.27 16.04
CA ARG A 382 32.51 -39.42 16.93
C ARG A 382 33.35 -38.61 17.91
N GLN A 383 34.48 -39.16 18.37
CA GLN A 383 35.41 -38.44 19.24
C GLN A 383 36.13 -37.30 18.50
N ARG A 384 36.40 -37.45 17.20
CA ARG A 384 37.02 -36.39 16.37
C ARG A 384 36.05 -35.26 16.02
N LEU A 385 34.75 -35.51 16.08
CA LEU A 385 33.70 -34.57 15.74
C LEU A 385 32.80 -34.30 16.96
N PRO A 386 33.29 -33.56 17.97
CA PRO A 386 32.53 -33.27 19.17
C PRO A 386 31.23 -32.51 18.86
N ILE A 387 30.16 -32.84 19.58
CA ILE A 387 28.82 -32.22 19.43
C ILE A 387 28.87 -30.70 19.65
N GLY A 388 29.78 -30.20 20.50
CA GLY A 388 29.96 -28.76 20.72
C GLY A 388 30.39 -27.97 19.47
N TRP A 389 30.83 -28.66 18.42
CA TRP A 389 31.20 -28.11 17.11
C TRP A 389 30.24 -28.55 15.99
N ALA A 390 29.08 -29.14 16.33
CA ALA A 390 28.07 -29.62 15.38
C ALA A 390 27.69 -28.58 14.34
N GLY A 391 27.53 -27.32 14.75
CA GLY A 391 27.22 -26.24 13.83
C GLY A 391 28.22 -26.07 12.68
N LEU A 392 29.51 -26.39 12.86
CA LEU A 392 30.53 -26.22 11.83
C LEU A 392 30.63 -27.44 10.90
N TRP A 393 30.64 -28.65 11.45
CA TRP A 393 30.78 -29.86 10.62
C TRP A 393 29.47 -30.30 9.96
N LEU A 394 28.32 -29.79 10.40
CA LEU A 394 27.04 -29.96 9.69
C LEU A 394 26.94 -29.05 8.45
N MET A 395 27.73 -27.97 8.34
CA MET A 395 27.67 -27.07 7.18
C MET A 395 27.97 -27.77 5.85
N PRO A 396 29.05 -28.58 5.72
CA PRO A 396 29.27 -29.39 4.51
C PRO A 396 28.10 -30.31 4.19
N TRP A 397 27.46 -30.92 5.20
CA TRP A 397 26.30 -31.78 5.00
C TRP A 397 25.11 -31.00 4.43
N VAL A 398 24.80 -29.83 5.00
CA VAL A 398 23.75 -28.93 4.48
C VAL A 398 24.06 -28.49 3.06
N ALA A 399 25.32 -28.13 2.78
CA ALA A 399 25.75 -27.70 1.45
C ALA A 399 25.58 -28.83 0.41
N VAL A 400 25.89 -30.08 0.79
CA VAL A 400 25.64 -31.25 -0.06
C VAL A 400 24.15 -31.43 -0.30
N LEU A 401 23.30 -31.36 0.73
CA LEU A 401 21.84 -31.47 0.56
C LEU A 401 21.28 -30.40 -0.37
N ILE A 402 21.74 -29.15 -0.23
CA ILE A 402 21.35 -28.04 -1.12
C ILE A 402 21.82 -28.32 -2.55
N ALA A 403 23.10 -28.66 -2.74
CA ALA A 403 23.66 -28.93 -4.06
C ALA A 403 22.95 -30.11 -4.75
N THR A 404 22.64 -31.18 -4.01
CA THR A 404 21.89 -32.33 -4.51
C THR A 404 20.46 -31.94 -4.90
N SER A 405 19.77 -31.15 -4.07
CA SER A 405 18.41 -30.65 -4.38
C SER A 405 18.40 -29.82 -5.66
N LEU A 406 19.37 -28.93 -5.82
CA LEU A 406 19.49 -28.07 -7.01
C LEU A 406 19.89 -28.86 -8.25
N ALA A 407 20.80 -29.84 -8.13
CA ALA A 407 21.19 -30.73 -9.21
C ALA A 407 20.05 -31.64 -9.68
N LEU A 408 19.13 -32.01 -8.77
CA LEU A 408 17.95 -32.80 -9.09
C LEU A 408 16.79 -31.97 -9.68
N SER A 409 16.86 -30.63 -9.67
CA SER A 409 15.79 -29.75 -10.18
C SER A 409 15.29 -30.13 -11.57
N PRO A 410 16.15 -30.32 -12.59
CA PRO A 410 15.69 -30.67 -13.96
C PRO A 410 15.03 -32.05 -14.04
N THR A 411 15.35 -32.93 -13.10
CA THR A 411 14.75 -34.28 -13.02
C THR A 411 13.39 -34.19 -12.34
N LEU A 412 13.26 -33.40 -11.27
CA LEU A 412 11.99 -33.14 -10.60
C LEU A 412 10.99 -32.45 -11.54
N GLU A 413 11.42 -31.47 -12.33
CA GLU A 413 10.57 -30.78 -13.30
C GLU A 413 10.00 -31.70 -14.37
N ARG A 414 10.84 -32.59 -14.92
CA ARG A 414 10.40 -33.56 -15.93
C ARG A 414 9.46 -34.62 -15.34
N LEU A 415 9.70 -35.06 -14.11
CA LEU A 415 8.91 -36.13 -13.48
C LEU A 415 7.55 -35.64 -12.98
N PHE A 416 7.50 -34.46 -12.35
CA PHE A 416 6.30 -34.00 -11.63
C PHE A 416 5.55 -32.87 -12.35
N PHE A 417 6.20 -32.09 -13.20
CA PHE A 417 5.66 -30.83 -13.72
C PHE A 417 5.72 -30.73 -15.25
N SER A 418 5.72 -31.88 -15.95
CA SER A 418 5.69 -31.95 -17.42
C SER A 418 6.82 -31.15 -18.12
N GLY A 419 7.93 -30.89 -17.41
CA GLY A 419 9.10 -30.18 -17.95
C GLY A 419 9.14 -28.66 -17.72
N ASP A 420 8.05 -28.01 -17.26
CA ASP A 420 8.08 -26.60 -16.86
C ASP A 420 7.16 -26.35 -15.66
N LEU A 421 7.78 -26.19 -14.48
CA LEU A 421 7.06 -25.89 -13.24
C LEU A 421 6.32 -24.54 -13.30
N ARG A 422 6.86 -23.53 -13.98
CA ARG A 422 6.21 -22.20 -14.04
C ARG A 422 4.92 -22.28 -14.83
N LEU A 423 4.96 -22.93 -15.99
CA LEU A 423 3.77 -23.15 -16.81
C LEU A 423 2.73 -23.98 -16.06
N TRP A 424 3.18 -25.01 -15.33
CA TRP A 424 2.29 -25.83 -14.52
C TRP A 424 1.59 -25.04 -13.40
N LEU A 425 2.33 -24.15 -12.72
CA LEU A 425 1.79 -23.27 -11.68
C LEU A 425 0.72 -22.31 -12.22
N GLU A 426 0.97 -21.72 -13.39
CA GLU A 426 0.04 -20.81 -14.04
C GLU A 426 -1.24 -21.54 -14.50
N GLN A 427 -1.10 -22.66 -15.19
CA GLN A 427 -2.25 -23.38 -15.76
C GLN A 427 -3.08 -24.13 -14.71
N THR A 428 -2.44 -24.67 -13.67
CA THR A 428 -3.11 -25.53 -12.69
C THR A 428 -3.57 -24.76 -11.45
N LEU A 429 -2.75 -23.83 -10.97
CA LEU A 429 -3.01 -23.08 -9.73
C LEU A 429 -3.37 -21.61 -9.99
N GLY A 430 -3.27 -21.12 -11.23
CA GLY A 430 -3.47 -19.71 -11.55
C GLY A 430 -2.43 -18.79 -10.92
N LEU A 431 -1.25 -19.32 -10.57
CA LEU A 431 -0.20 -18.58 -9.89
C LEU A 431 0.83 -18.08 -10.89
N ASP A 432 0.90 -16.77 -11.06
CA ASP A 432 1.94 -16.12 -11.86
C ASP A 432 3.29 -16.15 -11.13
N TYR A 433 4.37 -16.39 -11.88
CA TYR A 433 5.73 -16.37 -11.37
C TYR A 433 6.47 -15.14 -11.91
N ALA A 434 6.67 -14.17 -11.03
CA ALA A 434 7.61 -13.08 -11.30
C ALA A 434 9.02 -13.52 -10.90
N ASN A 435 10.02 -13.29 -11.77
CA ASN A 435 11.43 -13.51 -11.41
C ASN A 435 11.81 -12.73 -10.14
N ARG A 436 11.39 -11.46 -10.05
CA ARG A 436 11.52 -10.62 -8.85
C ARG A 436 10.25 -10.62 -8.03
N ASN A 437 10.21 -11.46 -7.00
CA ASN A 437 9.00 -11.73 -6.21
C ASN A 437 9.21 -11.61 -4.69
N ALA A 438 8.12 -11.77 -3.94
CA ALA A 438 8.12 -11.68 -2.49
C ALA A 438 8.95 -12.77 -1.80
N MET A 439 9.10 -13.96 -2.40
CA MET A 439 9.97 -15.02 -1.86
C MET A 439 11.44 -14.59 -1.91
N ILE A 440 11.92 -14.05 -3.03
CA ILE A 440 13.30 -13.55 -3.15
C ILE A 440 13.57 -12.46 -2.11
N VAL A 441 12.61 -11.56 -1.92
CA VAL A 441 12.70 -10.52 -0.90
C VAL A 441 12.72 -11.14 0.49
N GLY A 442 11.84 -12.09 0.79
CA GLY A 442 11.82 -12.80 2.07
C GLY A 442 13.16 -13.47 2.39
N LEU A 443 13.82 -14.09 1.40
CA LEU A 443 15.14 -14.69 1.57
C LEU A 443 16.22 -13.62 1.85
N ALA A 444 16.29 -12.58 1.03
CA ALA A 444 17.32 -11.54 1.12
C ALA A 444 17.17 -10.66 2.36
N MET A 445 15.94 -10.23 2.64
CA MET A 445 15.57 -9.41 3.78
C MET A 445 15.60 -10.23 5.08
N GLY A 446 15.18 -11.50 5.03
CA GLY A 446 15.34 -12.43 6.14
C GLY A 446 16.81 -12.55 6.53
N PHE A 447 17.71 -12.74 5.56
CA PHE A 447 19.16 -12.73 5.78
C PHE A 447 19.66 -11.45 6.47
N ALA A 448 19.16 -10.28 6.06
CA ALA A 448 19.53 -8.99 6.68
C ALA A 448 19.01 -8.83 8.12
N VAL A 449 17.89 -9.45 8.48
CA VAL A 449 17.25 -9.33 9.80
C VAL A 449 17.73 -10.41 10.79
N ILE A 450 18.28 -11.53 10.31
CA ILE A 450 18.82 -12.62 11.14
C ILE A 450 19.77 -12.11 12.24
N PRO A 451 20.78 -11.25 11.96
CA PRO A 451 21.72 -10.80 12.99
C PRO A 451 21.06 -10.13 14.19
N THR A 452 20.09 -9.25 13.94
CA THR A 452 19.38 -8.51 14.99
C THR A 452 18.58 -9.47 15.88
N ILE A 453 17.82 -10.41 15.28
CA ILE A 453 17.03 -11.38 16.07
C ILE A 453 17.96 -12.33 16.82
N TYR A 454 19.03 -12.81 16.18
CA TYR A 454 20.00 -13.72 16.77
C TYR A 454 20.70 -13.10 17.98
N ALA A 455 21.31 -11.92 17.82
CA ALA A 455 22.15 -11.32 18.84
C ALA A 455 21.34 -11.03 20.11
N LEU A 456 20.16 -10.42 19.95
CA LEU A 456 19.31 -10.06 21.08
C LEU A 456 18.64 -11.29 21.73
N SER A 457 18.31 -12.33 20.96
CA SER A 457 17.81 -13.60 21.52
C SER A 457 18.89 -14.37 22.26
N GLU A 458 20.13 -14.35 21.76
CA GLU A 458 21.29 -14.97 22.42
C GLU A 458 21.60 -14.26 23.73
N ASP A 459 21.57 -12.92 23.77
CA ASP A 459 21.69 -12.15 25.01
C ASP A 459 20.59 -12.47 26.02
N ALA A 460 19.34 -12.60 25.56
CA ALA A 460 18.21 -12.98 26.41
C ALA A 460 18.39 -14.36 27.03
N LEU A 461 18.89 -15.33 26.27
CA LEU A 461 19.15 -16.70 26.73
C LEU A 461 20.37 -16.77 27.66
N SER A 462 21.48 -16.13 27.28
CA SER A 462 22.72 -16.10 28.05
C SER A 462 22.61 -15.27 29.33
N GLY A 463 21.62 -14.37 29.41
CA GLY A 463 21.31 -13.59 30.61
C GLY A 463 20.52 -14.36 31.68
N VAL A 464 19.99 -15.55 31.39
CA VAL A 464 19.33 -16.41 32.38
C VAL A 464 20.38 -16.94 33.37
N PRO A 465 20.17 -16.84 34.70
CA PRO A 465 21.11 -17.35 35.68
C PRO A 465 21.46 -18.82 35.45
N ALA A 466 22.76 -19.14 35.39
CA ALA A 466 23.23 -20.51 35.13
C ALA A 466 22.72 -21.53 36.17
N SER A 467 22.50 -21.08 37.41
CA SER A 467 21.95 -21.88 38.51
C SER A 467 20.60 -22.52 38.20
N LEU A 468 19.74 -21.87 37.40
CA LEU A 468 18.45 -22.43 37.00
C LEU A 468 18.64 -23.65 36.08
N GLY A 469 19.58 -23.56 35.14
CA GLY A 469 19.90 -24.65 34.23
C GLY A 469 20.64 -25.79 34.92
N GLU A 470 21.60 -25.48 35.80
CA GLU A 470 22.35 -26.45 36.59
C GLU A 470 21.45 -27.16 37.61
N GLY A 471 20.55 -26.42 38.27
CA GLY A 471 19.57 -26.98 39.20
C GLY A 471 18.59 -27.94 38.53
N ALA A 472 18.09 -27.59 37.33
CA ALA A 472 17.23 -28.49 36.56
C ALA A 472 17.95 -29.80 36.19
N GLN A 473 19.21 -29.72 35.75
CA GLN A 473 20.02 -30.89 35.42
C GLN A 473 20.35 -31.73 36.67
N ALA A 474 20.58 -31.09 37.82
CA ALA A 474 20.78 -31.78 39.10
C ALA A 474 19.54 -32.57 39.54
N LEU A 475 18.34 -32.10 39.17
CA LEU A 475 17.07 -32.83 39.37
C LEU A 475 16.83 -33.93 38.32
N GLY A 476 17.82 -34.24 37.47
CA GLY A 476 17.75 -35.28 36.45
C GLY A 476 17.11 -34.84 35.13
N ALA A 477 16.83 -33.54 34.94
CA ALA A 477 16.31 -33.05 33.67
C ALA A 477 17.37 -33.13 32.57
N THR A 478 16.98 -33.61 31.38
CA THR A 478 17.88 -33.61 30.21
C THR A 478 18.13 -32.17 29.74
N ARG A 479 19.19 -31.94 28.95
CA ARG A 479 19.47 -30.61 28.35
C ARG A 479 18.29 -30.09 27.52
N TRP A 480 17.60 -30.99 26.82
CA TRP A 480 16.39 -30.66 26.06
C TRP A 480 15.21 -30.26 26.96
N GLN A 481 14.98 -31.00 28.04
CA GLN A 481 13.95 -30.64 29.02
C GLN A 481 14.28 -29.32 29.73
N THR A 482 15.55 -29.10 30.08
CA THR A 482 16.04 -27.85 30.68
C THR A 482 15.81 -26.66 29.75
N LEU A 483 16.10 -26.82 28.45
CA LEU A 483 15.82 -25.80 27.44
C LEU A 483 14.33 -25.43 27.41
N TRP A 484 13.45 -26.41 27.21
CA TRP A 484 12.02 -26.16 26.99
C TRP A 484 11.26 -25.74 28.24
N LYS A 485 11.62 -26.28 29.41
CA LYS A 485 10.86 -26.07 30.64
C LYS A 485 11.41 -24.95 31.52
N VAL A 486 12.68 -24.57 31.33
CA VAL A 486 13.36 -23.60 32.21
C VAL A 486 13.90 -22.42 31.42
N LEU A 487 14.82 -22.65 30.48
CA LEU A 487 15.54 -21.56 29.81
C LEU A 487 14.65 -20.76 28.84
N LEU A 488 13.90 -21.43 27.96
CA LEU A 488 13.02 -20.74 27.00
C LEU A 488 11.90 -19.95 27.69
N PRO A 489 11.17 -20.49 28.68
CA PRO A 489 10.18 -19.70 29.42
C PRO A 489 10.79 -18.49 30.12
N ALA A 490 11.95 -18.65 30.76
CA ALA A 490 12.64 -17.56 31.44
C ALA A 490 13.13 -16.47 30.47
N ALA A 491 13.66 -16.85 29.30
CA ALA A 491 14.16 -15.93 28.28
C ALA A 491 13.08 -15.39 27.32
N SER A 492 11.87 -15.98 27.32
CA SER A 492 10.78 -15.66 26.40
C SER A 492 10.46 -14.16 26.24
N PRO A 493 10.53 -13.30 27.29
CA PRO A 493 10.26 -11.88 27.11
C PRO A 493 11.31 -11.21 26.22
N GLY A 494 12.59 -11.56 26.43
CA GLY A 494 13.68 -11.02 25.64
C GLY A 494 13.68 -11.54 24.21
N ILE A 495 13.38 -12.83 24.01
CA ILE A 495 13.24 -13.44 22.68
C ILE A 495 12.08 -12.78 21.91
N PHE A 496 10.94 -12.56 22.56
CA PHE A 496 9.80 -11.88 21.93
C PHE A 496 10.16 -10.45 21.51
N SER A 497 10.82 -9.69 22.39
CA SER A 497 11.32 -8.35 22.04
C SER A 497 12.32 -8.38 20.89
N ALA A 498 13.22 -9.36 20.83
CA ALA A 498 14.16 -9.54 19.73
C ALA A 498 13.46 -9.76 18.39
N VAL A 499 12.45 -10.63 18.36
CA VAL A 499 11.65 -10.88 17.15
C VAL A 499 10.89 -9.62 16.72
N MET A 500 10.29 -8.89 17.67
CA MET A 500 9.55 -7.66 17.37
C MET A 500 10.44 -6.53 16.87
N ILE A 501 11.64 -6.35 17.44
CA ILE A 501 12.63 -5.38 16.96
C ILE A 501 13.09 -5.76 15.54
N GLY A 502 13.34 -7.04 15.29
CA GLY A 502 13.62 -7.56 13.94
C GLY A 502 12.47 -7.28 12.95
N ALA A 503 11.23 -7.45 13.38
CA ALA A 503 10.03 -7.16 12.58
C ALA A 503 9.91 -5.67 12.24
N GLY A 504 10.17 -4.78 13.20
CA GLY A 504 10.20 -3.33 12.98
C GLY A 504 11.25 -2.93 11.94
N ARG A 505 12.46 -3.52 12.04
CA ARG A 505 13.52 -3.33 11.03
C ARG A 505 13.10 -3.84 9.65
N ALA A 506 12.46 -5.00 9.60
CA ALA A 506 11.95 -5.56 8.36
C ALA A 506 10.96 -4.58 7.70
N VAL A 507 9.96 -4.08 8.41
CA VAL A 507 8.97 -3.15 7.83
C VAL A 507 9.61 -1.86 7.28
N GLY A 508 10.70 -1.38 7.88
CA GLY A 508 11.46 -0.22 7.39
C GLY A 508 12.44 -0.51 6.25
N GLU A 509 12.64 -1.77 5.85
CA GLU A 509 13.61 -2.12 4.83
C GLU A 509 13.20 -1.57 3.46
N THR A 510 14.04 -0.69 2.93
CA THR A 510 13.72 0.08 1.71
C THR A 510 14.48 -0.44 0.50
N MET A 511 15.78 -0.69 0.65
CA MET A 511 16.67 -0.92 -0.50
C MET A 511 16.62 -2.36 -0.99
N ILE A 512 16.51 -3.33 -0.08
CA ILE A 512 16.33 -4.73 -0.49
C ILE A 512 15.01 -4.88 -1.26
N VAL A 513 13.92 -4.30 -0.75
CA VAL A 513 12.60 -4.40 -1.38
C VAL A 513 12.58 -3.70 -2.74
N LEU A 514 13.14 -2.49 -2.83
CA LEU A 514 13.23 -1.72 -4.08
C LEU A 514 13.96 -2.48 -5.19
N MET A 515 15.07 -3.14 -4.86
CA MET A 515 15.93 -3.80 -5.84
C MET A 515 15.48 -5.23 -6.18
N ALA A 516 14.90 -5.95 -5.20
CA ALA A 516 14.57 -7.37 -5.34
C ALA A 516 13.10 -7.64 -5.69
N THR A 517 12.20 -6.65 -5.55
CA THR A 517 10.81 -6.77 -6.03
C THR A 517 10.66 -6.30 -7.46
N GLY A 518 9.67 -6.84 -8.18
CA GLY A 518 9.20 -6.27 -9.44
C GLY A 518 8.48 -4.92 -9.29
N ASN A 519 8.38 -4.34 -8.08
CA ASN A 519 7.72 -3.07 -7.76
C ASN A 519 6.27 -2.93 -8.27
N THR A 520 5.53 -4.05 -8.33
CA THR A 520 4.11 -4.07 -8.73
C THR A 520 3.19 -3.92 -7.52
N ALA A 521 2.28 -2.95 -7.56
CA ALA A 521 1.36 -2.66 -6.45
C ALA A 521 0.12 -3.58 -6.48
N VAL A 522 0.31 -4.86 -6.18
CA VAL A 522 -0.75 -5.90 -6.16
C VAL A 522 -1.05 -6.39 -4.74
N MET A 523 -2.30 -6.80 -4.50
CA MET A 523 -2.78 -7.27 -3.19
C MET A 523 -2.99 -8.79 -3.16
N THR A 524 -1.98 -9.55 -3.58
CA THR A 524 -2.00 -11.01 -3.55
C THR A 524 -1.14 -11.57 -2.42
N TRP A 525 -1.54 -12.71 -1.88
CA TRP A 525 -0.72 -13.45 -0.90
C TRP A 525 0.39 -14.26 -1.55
N SER A 526 0.32 -14.54 -2.85
CA SER A 526 1.28 -15.38 -3.57
C SER A 526 2.73 -14.94 -3.31
N PRO A 527 3.61 -15.85 -2.82
CA PRO A 527 5.03 -15.53 -2.63
C PRO A 527 5.78 -15.39 -3.97
N LEU A 528 5.19 -15.87 -5.06
CA LEU A 528 5.79 -15.91 -6.40
C LEU A 528 5.53 -14.65 -7.22
N GLU A 529 4.65 -13.78 -6.74
CA GLU A 529 4.36 -12.50 -7.38
C GLU A 529 5.17 -11.35 -6.76
N GLY A 530 5.28 -10.27 -7.52
CA GLY A 530 5.85 -9.01 -7.06
C GLY A 530 5.04 -8.33 -5.94
N MET A 531 5.58 -7.22 -5.45
CA MET A 531 4.91 -6.32 -4.52
C MET A 531 5.58 -4.95 -4.59
N ARG A 532 4.90 -3.91 -4.10
CA ARG A 532 5.46 -2.57 -3.92
C ARG A 532 5.24 -2.17 -2.47
N SER A 533 6.29 -1.88 -1.72
CA SER A 533 6.17 -1.39 -0.34
C SER A 533 5.99 0.12 -0.31
N MET A 534 5.47 0.65 0.79
CA MET A 534 5.41 2.11 1.02
C MET A 534 6.81 2.74 0.95
N ALA A 535 7.82 2.08 1.53
CA ALA A 535 9.19 2.60 1.55
C ALA A 535 9.79 2.66 0.14
N ALA A 536 9.63 1.60 -0.66
CA ALA A 536 10.04 1.59 -2.06
C ALA A 536 9.26 2.63 -2.87
N ASN A 537 7.96 2.81 -2.59
CA ASN A 537 7.14 3.83 -3.25
C ASN A 537 7.69 5.24 -3.02
N ILE A 538 8.02 5.58 -1.78
CA ILE A 538 8.64 6.87 -1.42
C ILE A 538 9.98 7.02 -2.17
N ALA A 539 10.83 6.00 -2.15
CA ALA A 539 12.15 6.07 -2.80
C ALA A 539 12.06 6.27 -4.32
N ILE A 540 11.08 5.66 -4.98
CA ILE A 540 10.88 5.76 -6.44
C ILE A 540 10.26 7.10 -6.83
N GLU A 541 9.18 7.50 -6.17
CA GLU A 541 8.31 8.57 -6.68
C GLU A 541 8.58 9.94 -6.06
N LEU A 542 9.20 10.00 -4.87
CA LEU A 542 9.48 11.28 -4.21
C LEU A 542 10.40 12.21 -5.02
N PRO A 543 11.44 11.72 -5.73
CA PRO A 543 12.29 12.58 -6.57
C PRO A 543 11.54 13.27 -7.72
N GLU A 544 10.41 12.69 -8.17
CA GLU A 544 9.61 13.19 -9.30
C GLU A 544 8.39 14.00 -8.83
N ALA A 545 8.06 13.97 -7.54
CA ALA A 545 6.87 14.60 -6.99
C ALA A 545 7.01 16.12 -6.87
N SER A 546 6.02 16.86 -7.37
CA SER A 546 5.96 18.32 -7.22
C SER A 546 5.69 18.73 -5.77
N VAL A 547 6.58 19.54 -5.21
CA VAL A 547 6.49 20.00 -3.81
C VAL A 547 5.15 20.69 -3.56
N GLY A 548 4.46 20.26 -2.50
CA GLY A 548 3.15 20.79 -2.10
C GLY A 548 1.94 20.22 -2.85
N GLY A 549 2.14 19.45 -3.92
CA GLY A 549 1.05 18.79 -4.66
C GLY A 549 0.45 17.58 -3.92
N THR A 550 -0.71 17.08 -4.39
CA THR A 550 -1.39 15.92 -3.79
C THR A 550 -0.46 14.70 -3.72
N HIS A 551 0.22 14.39 -4.82
CA HIS A 551 1.11 13.24 -4.90
C HIS A 551 2.25 13.30 -3.88
N TYR A 552 2.92 14.45 -3.76
CA TYR A 552 3.98 14.69 -2.77
C TYR A 552 3.48 14.46 -1.34
N ARG A 553 2.33 15.03 -0.98
CA ARG A 553 1.76 14.88 0.36
C ARG A 553 1.30 13.45 0.66
N LEU A 554 0.86 12.68 -0.36
CA LEU A 554 0.56 11.25 -0.20
C LEU A 554 1.81 10.40 0.07
N LEU A 555 2.96 10.77 -0.49
CA LEU A 555 4.23 10.13 -0.15
C LEU A 555 4.65 10.45 1.28
N LEU A 556 4.45 11.68 1.74
CA LEU A 556 4.65 12.05 3.15
C LEU A 556 3.67 11.34 4.08
N LEU A 557 2.42 11.13 3.67
CA LEU A 557 1.47 10.29 4.40
C LEU A 557 1.96 8.84 4.50
N SER A 558 2.53 8.29 3.42
CA SER A 558 3.17 6.96 3.46
C SER A 558 4.30 6.91 4.49
N ALA A 559 5.15 7.95 4.53
CA ALA A 559 6.23 8.06 5.50
C ALA A 559 5.70 8.18 6.94
N LEU A 560 4.65 8.98 7.16
CA LEU A 560 3.97 9.11 8.45
C LEU A 560 3.39 7.78 8.92
N LEU A 561 2.74 7.03 8.03
CA LEU A 561 2.17 5.72 8.34
C LEU A 561 3.25 4.71 8.73
N LEU A 562 4.38 4.66 7.99
CA LEU A 562 5.53 3.83 8.35
C LEU A 562 6.15 4.22 9.69
N PHE A 563 6.28 5.53 9.94
CA PHE A 563 6.81 6.06 11.20
C PHE A 563 5.92 5.66 12.38
N VAL A 564 4.61 5.91 12.28
CA VAL A 564 3.63 5.54 13.32
C VAL A 564 3.61 4.02 13.53
N PHE A 565 3.61 3.24 12.44
CA PHE A 565 3.63 1.78 12.54
C PHE A 565 4.88 1.28 13.27
N THR A 566 6.06 1.76 12.88
CA THR A 566 7.34 1.36 13.48
C THR A 566 7.39 1.75 14.95
N PHE A 567 6.92 2.95 15.28
CA PHE A 567 6.79 3.41 16.66
C PHE A 567 5.87 2.48 17.46
N CYS A 568 4.67 2.18 16.96
CA CYS A 568 3.71 1.27 17.62
C CYS A 568 4.30 -0.13 17.85
N VAL A 569 4.95 -0.73 16.85
CA VAL A 569 5.58 -2.06 16.97
C VAL A 569 6.67 -2.04 18.04
N ASN A 570 7.54 -1.02 18.04
CA ASN A 570 8.61 -0.89 19.03
C ASN A 570 8.07 -0.64 20.45
N THR A 571 7.04 0.20 20.59
CA THR A 571 6.39 0.43 21.89
C THR A 571 5.73 -0.84 22.42
N VAL A 572 5.02 -1.59 21.57
CA VAL A 572 4.41 -2.87 21.96
C VAL A 572 5.49 -3.88 22.38
N ALA A 573 6.62 -3.94 21.67
CA ALA A 573 7.73 -4.82 22.01
C ALA A 573 8.27 -4.58 23.43
N GLU A 574 8.41 -3.30 23.82
CA GLU A 574 8.90 -2.94 25.15
C GLU A 574 7.83 -3.15 26.24
N LEU A 575 6.57 -2.80 25.98
CA LEU A 575 5.47 -3.03 26.92
C LEU A 575 5.30 -4.52 27.27
N VAL A 576 5.42 -5.40 26.27
CA VAL A 576 5.36 -6.85 26.49
C VAL A 576 6.55 -7.33 27.31
N ARG A 577 7.76 -6.81 27.04
CA ARG A 577 8.99 -7.12 27.78
C ARG A 577 8.85 -6.81 29.26
N GLU A 578 8.38 -5.60 29.59
CA GLU A 578 8.21 -5.16 30.98
C GLU A 578 7.17 -5.99 31.73
N ARG A 579 6.00 -6.21 31.11
CA ARG A 579 4.90 -6.97 31.71
C ARG A 579 5.31 -8.40 32.04
N LEU A 580 6.04 -9.06 31.14
CA LEU A 580 6.50 -10.42 31.38
C LEU A 580 7.63 -10.49 32.42
N LYS A 581 8.58 -9.54 32.41
CA LYS A 581 9.63 -9.45 33.43
C LYS A 581 9.04 -9.29 34.84
N TYR A 582 7.98 -8.50 34.97
CA TYR A 582 7.27 -8.33 36.24
C TYR A 582 6.58 -9.62 36.71
N ARG A 583 5.98 -10.38 35.79
CA ARG A 583 5.32 -11.66 36.11
C ARG A 583 6.28 -12.69 36.68
N TYR A 584 7.51 -12.77 36.16
CA TYR A 584 8.50 -13.73 36.65
C TYR A 584 9.16 -13.31 37.97
N ARG A 585 9.40 -12.02 38.21
CA ARG A 585 9.88 -11.54 39.53
C ARG A 585 8.92 -11.88 40.68
N ARG A 586 7.60 -11.90 40.42
CA ARG A 586 6.61 -12.32 41.43
C ARG A 586 6.66 -13.83 41.74
N LEU A 587 7.12 -14.66 40.81
CA LEU A 587 7.30 -16.09 41.04
C LEU A 587 8.57 -16.39 41.85
N GLU A 588 9.60 -15.55 41.75
CA GLU A 588 10.83 -15.65 42.56
C GLU A 588 10.67 -15.07 43.98
N GLY A 589 9.75 -14.11 44.19
CA GLY A 589 9.51 -13.47 45.49
C GLY A 589 8.39 -14.10 46.34
N GLY A 590 7.91 -15.29 45.97
CA GLY A 590 6.77 -15.96 46.60
C GLY A 590 7.09 -17.17 47.48
N SER A 591 8.37 -17.39 47.82
CA SER A 591 8.83 -18.44 48.73
C SER A 591 9.51 -17.87 49.96
#